data_AF-A0AAQ3QSZ9-F1
#
_entry.id   AF-A0AAQ3QSZ9-F1
#
_cell.length_a   1.000
_cell.length_b   1.000
_cell.length_c   1.000
_cell.angle_alpha   90.00
_cell.angle_beta   90.00
_cell.angle_gamma   90.00
#
_symmetry.space_group_name_H-M   'P 1'
#
loop_
_entity.id
_entity.type
_entity.pdbx_description
1 polymer ?
#
loop_
_entity_poly.entity_id
_entity_poly.type
_entity_poly.pdbx_seq_one_letter_code
_entity_poly.pdbx_strand_id
1 'polypeptide(L)'
;MSARKAAKKAVSKKKRQLVDSYVALAKALGYTRQQVDNWKKDPRYKDEVPQPEANGKHDVASWKTFIKRHNLRGDEVSEDVLLKRRKEELAIASQEFKLERERGKYVEREAVAKSYKENLSILFRELRRRFESTAPPQYKGQPESECAQINRRELDELQEQMHERAKRITE
;
A
#
# COMPACT_ATOMS: atom_id res chain seq x y z
N MET A 1 2.97 -52.65 35.80
CA MET A 1 3.96 -52.30 34.74
C MET A 1 3.39 -52.42 33.32
N SER A 2 2.30 -51.72 32.97
CA SER A 2 1.82 -51.74 31.57
C SER A 2 0.88 -50.57 31.25
N ALA A 3 1.44 -49.38 31.11
CA ALA A 3 0.78 -48.21 30.50
C ALA A 3 1.82 -47.37 29.74
N ARG A 4 3.03 -47.22 30.31
CA ARG A 4 4.19 -46.61 29.63
C ARG A 4 4.66 -47.37 28.37
N LYS A 5 4.51 -48.70 28.32
CA LYS A 5 4.86 -49.50 27.13
C LYS A 5 3.83 -49.36 26.00
N ALA A 6 2.56 -49.09 26.31
CA ALA A 6 1.49 -48.86 25.34
C ALA A 6 1.55 -47.44 24.74
N ALA A 7 1.84 -46.42 25.56
CA ALA A 7 2.00 -45.05 25.08
C ALA A 7 3.18 -44.88 24.09
N LYS A 8 4.27 -45.66 24.25
CA LYS A 8 5.38 -45.68 23.29
C LYS A 8 5.03 -46.35 21.95
N LYS A 9 3.99 -47.19 21.92
CA LYS A 9 3.53 -47.91 20.71
C LYS A 9 2.42 -47.14 19.96
N ALA A 10 1.75 -46.19 20.60
CA ALA A 10 0.65 -45.42 20.02
C ALA A 10 1.07 -44.13 19.28
N VAL A 11 2.30 -43.64 19.47
CA VAL A 11 2.86 -42.52 18.68
C VAL A 11 3.30 -42.98 17.28
N SER A 12 3.35 -44.30 17.00
CA SER A 12 4.00 -44.86 15.80
C SER A 12 3.06 -45.19 14.63
N LYS A 13 2.06 -44.35 14.33
CA LYS A 13 1.23 -44.51 13.11
C LYS A 13 1.09 -43.26 12.24
N LYS A 14 1.96 -42.27 12.41
CA LYS A 14 2.25 -41.32 11.32
C LYS A 14 3.30 -42.01 10.44
N LYS A 15 2.96 -42.35 9.19
CA LYS A 15 3.92 -42.92 8.22
C LYS A 15 5.20 -42.08 8.28
N ARG A 16 6.32 -42.66 8.72
CA ARG A 16 7.63 -42.02 8.61
C ARG A 16 7.87 -41.80 7.13
N GLN A 17 7.97 -40.55 6.72
CA GLN A 17 8.27 -40.21 5.34
C GLN A 17 9.78 -40.32 5.19
N LEU A 18 10.22 -41.47 4.69
CA LEU A 18 11.60 -41.75 4.37
C LEU A 18 11.84 -41.42 2.90
N VAL A 19 12.90 -40.68 2.60
CA VAL A 19 13.25 -40.28 1.23
C VAL A 19 14.68 -40.71 0.89
N ASP A 20 14.90 -41.10 -0.36
CA ASP A 20 16.14 -41.77 -0.78
C ASP A 20 17.29 -40.81 -1.11
N SER A 21 17.03 -39.51 -1.18
CA SER A 21 18.06 -38.51 -1.48
C SER A 21 17.80 -37.18 -0.77
N TYR A 22 18.86 -36.41 -0.52
CA TYR A 22 18.69 -35.05 0.00
C TYR A 22 17.97 -34.12 -1.00
N VAL A 23 17.89 -34.45 -2.30
CA VAL A 23 17.07 -33.68 -3.26
C VAL A 23 15.58 -33.92 -2.96
N ALA A 24 15.19 -35.18 -2.78
CA ALA A 24 13.84 -35.55 -2.39
C ALA A 24 13.50 -35.02 -0.99
N LEU A 25 14.47 -34.99 -0.08
CA LEU A 25 14.34 -34.38 1.25
C LEU A 25 14.09 -32.87 1.17
N ALA A 26 14.91 -32.13 0.43
CA ALA A 26 14.75 -30.68 0.26
C ALA A 26 13.34 -30.36 -0.31
N LYS A 27 12.93 -31.11 -1.34
CA LYS A 27 11.58 -31.01 -1.91
C LYS A 27 10.47 -31.31 -0.89
N ALA A 28 10.63 -32.35 -0.06
CA ALA A 28 9.66 -32.71 0.98
C ALA A 28 9.58 -31.71 2.14
N LEU A 29 10.67 -30.95 2.37
CA LEU A 29 10.76 -29.92 3.40
C LEU A 29 10.36 -28.52 2.89
N GLY A 30 10.28 -28.32 1.57
CA GLY A 30 9.97 -27.02 0.96
C GLY A 30 11.17 -26.07 0.88
N TYR A 31 12.38 -26.61 0.91
CA TYR A 31 13.64 -25.85 0.83
C TYR A 31 14.44 -26.24 -0.41
N THR A 32 15.45 -25.45 -0.76
CA THR A 32 16.39 -25.79 -1.82
C THR A 32 17.40 -26.84 -1.34
N ARG A 33 17.93 -27.63 -2.28
CA ARG A 33 19.01 -28.59 -1.98
C ARG A 33 20.22 -27.90 -1.35
N GLN A 34 20.54 -26.70 -1.83
CA GLN A 34 21.63 -25.88 -1.33
C GLN A 34 21.45 -25.51 0.14
N GLN A 35 20.24 -25.13 0.57
CA GLN A 35 19.95 -24.79 1.97
C GLN A 35 20.19 -25.98 2.90
N VAL A 36 19.74 -27.17 2.49
CA VAL A 36 19.96 -28.42 3.24
C VAL A 36 21.46 -28.76 3.31
N ASP A 37 22.20 -28.60 2.21
CA ASP A 37 23.65 -28.82 2.18
C ASP A 37 24.42 -27.77 3.01
N ASN A 38 23.96 -26.51 3.04
CA ASN A 38 24.53 -25.45 3.88
C ASN A 38 24.35 -25.77 5.37
N TRP A 39 23.14 -26.17 5.81
CA TRP A 39 22.89 -26.55 7.20
C TRP A 39 23.69 -27.78 7.64
N LYS A 40 23.89 -28.74 6.73
CA LYS A 40 24.73 -29.91 6.98
C LYS A 40 26.21 -29.55 7.16
N LYS A 41 26.70 -28.55 6.43
CA LYS A 41 28.11 -28.12 6.46
C LYS A 41 28.39 -27.07 7.54
N ASP A 42 27.36 -26.41 8.09
CA ASP A 42 27.54 -25.41 9.13
C ASP A 42 28.16 -26.07 10.39
N PRO A 43 29.36 -25.63 10.82
CA PRO A 43 30.03 -26.18 12.00
C PRO A 43 29.19 -26.11 13.27
N ARG A 44 28.23 -25.17 13.37
CA ARG A 44 27.37 -24.97 14.55
C ARG A 44 26.42 -26.12 14.81
N TYR A 45 26.07 -26.90 13.79
CA TYR A 45 25.04 -27.93 13.89
C TYR A 45 25.56 -29.34 13.59
N LYS A 46 26.87 -29.50 13.38
CA LYS A 46 27.49 -30.74 12.91
C LYS A 46 27.09 -32.00 13.69
N ASP A 47 26.94 -31.87 15.01
CA ASP A 47 26.59 -32.98 15.91
C ASP A 47 25.07 -33.20 16.06
N GLU A 48 24.26 -32.22 15.66
CA GLU A 48 22.79 -32.25 15.77
C GLU A 48 22.09 -32.48 14.41
N VAL A 49 22.85 -32.47 13.31
CA VAL A 49 22.32 -32.73 11.97
C VAL A 49 21.79 -34.17 11.88
N PRO A 50 20.53 -34.38 11.45
CA PRO A 50 19.97 -35.72 11.34
C PRO A 50 20.72 -36.59 10.32
N GLN A 51 21.24 -37.72 10.79
CA GLN A 51 21.92 -38.71 9.95
C GLN A 51 20.92 -39.59 9.19
N PRO A 52 21.30 -40.13 8.02
CA PRO A 52 20.49 -41.14 7.33
C PRO A 52 20.32 -42.39 8.21
N GLU A 53 19.19 -43.07 8.06
CA GLU A 53 18.97 -44.39 8.66
C GLU A 53 19.95 -45.42 8.05
N ALA A 54 20.09 -46.60 8.68
CA ALA A 54 20.98 -47.67 8.22
C ALA A 54 20.69 -48.16 6.78
N ASN A 55 19.50 -47.88 6.26
CA ASN A 55 19.08 -48.16 4.87
C ASN A 55 19.45 -47.03 3.88
N GLY A 56 20.18 -46.00 4.33
CA GLY A 56 20.56 -44.84 3.53
C GLY A 56 19.45 -43.80 3.33
N LYS A 57 18.25 -44.00 3.90
CA LYS A 57 17.11 -43.09 3.73
C LYS A 57 17.11 -41.99 4.78
N HIS A 58 16.57 -40.83 4.41
CA HIS A 58 16.44 -39.66 5.28
C HIS A 58 15.02 -39.55 5.84
N ASP A 59 14.91 -39.38 7.16
CA ASP A 59 13.62 -39.12 7.80
C ASP A 59 13.25 -37.64 7.76
N VAL A 60 12.18 -37.32 7.03
CA VAL A 60 11.66 -35.95 6.89
C VAL A 60 11.21 -35.39 8.25
N ALA A 61 10.70 -36.22 9.17
CA ALA A 61 10.22 -35.75 10.47
C ALA A 61 11.38 -35.29 11.38
N SER A 62 12.49 -36.03 11.37
CA SER A 62 13.72 -35.67 12.07
C SER A 62 14.28 -34.35 11.55
N TRP A 63 14.30 -34.16 10.22
CA TRP A 63 14.71 -32.89 9.61
C TRP A 63 13.79 -31.70 9.94
N LYS A 64 12.46 -31.89 9.95
CA LYS A 64 11.53 -30.83 10.38
C LYS A 64 11.76 -30.41 11.83
N THR A 65 12.06 -31.38 12.69
CA THR A 65 12.34 -31.11 14.11
C THR A 65 13.64 -30.35 14.28
N PHE A 66 14.70 -30.74 13.56
CA PHE A 66 15.98 -30.04 13.52
C PHE A 66 15.82 -28.59 13.05
N ILE A 67 15.14 -28.37 11.92
CA ILE A 67 14.88 -27.03 11.36
C ILE A 67 14.13 -26.14 12.36
N LYS A 68 13.09 -26.69 13.01
CA LYS A 68 12.31 -25.95 14.01
C LYS A 68 13.12 -25.65 15.28
N ARG A 69 13.94 -26.59 15.74
CA ARG A 69 14.76 -26.45 16.95
C ARG A 69 15.79 -25.34 16.81
N HIS A 70 16.48 -25.28 15.68
CA HIS A 70 17.52 -24.28 15.43
C HIS A 70 17.01 -23.04 14.69
N ASN A 71 15.69 -22.91 14.52
CA ASN A 71 15.04 -21.80 13.80
C ASN A 71 15.69 -21.53 12.43
N LEU A 72 16.06 -22.61 11.72
CA LEU A 72 16.74 -22.52 10.44
C LEU A 72 15.76 -21.99 9.40
N ARG A 73 15.92 -20.71 9.05
CA ARG A 73 15.21 -20.11 7.92
C ARG A 73 16.02 -20.42 6.68
N GLY A 74 15.38 -20.98 5.65
CA GLY A 74 16.00 -21.05 4.34
C GLY A 74 16.34 -19.63 3.93
N ASP A 75 17.61 -19.39 3.59
CA ASP A 75 18.29 -18.12 3.28
C ASP A 75 17.45 -16.84 3.18
N GLU A 76 18.04 -15.76 3.72
CA GLU A 76 17.67 -14.37 3.46
C GLU A 76 17.02 -14.22 2.08
N VAL A 77 15.78 -13.72 2.08
CA VAL A 77 15.04 -13.44 0.85
C VAL A 77 15.98 -12.67 -0.07
N SER A 78 16.35 -13.29 -1.20
CA SER A 78 17.32 -12.71 -2.14
C SER A 78 16.98 -11.25 -2.38
N GLU A 79 18.00 -10.39 -2.43
CA GLU A 79 17.85 -8.96 -2.67
C GLU A 79 16.99 -8.68 -3.93
N ASP A 80 17.09 -9.55 -4.95
CA ASP A 80 16.26 -9.50 -6.15
C ASP A 80 14.76 -9.70 -5.86
N VAL A 81 14.42 -10.58 -4.91
CA VAL A 81 13.04 -10.85 -4.51
C VAL A 81 12.49 -9.69 -3.69
N LEU A 82 13.31 -9.11 -2.80
CA LEU A 82 12.96 -7.90 -2.06
C LEU A 82 12.74 -6.71 -3.00
N LEU A 83 13.62 -6.54 -3.99
CA LEU A 83 13.52 -5.47 -4.99
C LEU A 83 12.26 -5.63 -5.85
N LYS A 84 11.94 -6.85 -6.28
CA LYS A 84 10.69 -7.15 -7.00
C LYS A 84 9.47 -6.80 -6.17
N ARG A 85 9.42 -7.24 -4.91
CA ARG A 85 8.34 -6.91 -3.98
C ARG A 85 8.19 -5.40 -3.82
N ARG A 86 9.31 -4.68 -3.69
CA ARG A 86 9.29 -3.21 -3.55
C ARG A 86 8.75 -2.53 -4.80
N LYS A 87 9.10 -3.01 -5.99
CA LYS A 87 8.55 -2.51 -7.26
C LYS A 87 7.05 -2.76 -7.36
N GLU A 88 6.58 -3.94 -6.93
CA GLU A 88 5.15 -4.28 -6.90
C GLU A 88 4.39 -3.37 -5.94
N GLU A 89 4.91 -3.13 -4.74
CA GLU A 89 4.32 -2.19 -3.77
C GLU A 89 4.20 -0.77 -4.34
N LEU A 90 5.25 -0.27 -5.00
CA LEU A 90 5.23 1.04 -5.64
C LEU A 90 4.24 1.10 -6.81
N ALA A 91 4.10 0.01 -7.57
CA ALA A 91 3.12 -0.07 -8.65
C ALA A 91 1.67 -0.03 -8.12
N ILE A 92 1.40 -0.77 -7.03
CA ILE A 92 0.10 -0.75 -6.34
C ILE A 92 -0.19 0.66 -5.83
N ALA A 93 0.75 1.29 -5.11
CA ALA A 93 0.57 2.64 -4.59
C ALA A 93 0.32 3.67 -5.71
N SER A 94 1.00 3.53 -6.85
CA SER A 94 0.76 4.38 -8.02
C SER A 94 -0.64 4.20 -8.61
N GLN A 95 -1.13 2.96 -8.68
CA GLN A 95 -2.50 2.67 -9.14
C GLN A 95 -3.54 3.17 -8.15
N GLU A 96 -3.34 2.99 -6.85
CA GLU A 96 -4.20 3.53 -5.81
C GLU A 96 -4.29 5.05 -5.90
N PHE A 97 -3.16 5.74 -6.04
CA PHE A 97 -3.15 7.20 -6.20
C PHE A 97 -3.93 7.65 -7.45
N LYS A 98 -3.80 6.92 -8.58
CA LYS A 98 -4.60 7.21 -9.79
C LYS A 98 -6.09 7.03 -9.52
N LEU A 99 -6.49 5.93 -8.88
CA LEU A 99 -7.88 5.69 -8.51
C LEU A 99 -8.42 6.76 -7.55
N GLU A 100 -7.61 7.24 -6.60
CA GLU A 100 -8.00 8.30 -5.69
C GLU A 100 -8.13 9.67 -6.37
N ARG A 101 -7.28 9.94 -7.36
CA ARG A 101 -7.42 11.11 -8.23
C ARG A 101 -8.71 11.03 -9.06
N GLU A 102 -9.01 9.87 -9.66
CA GLU A 102 -10.25 9.64 -10.42
C GLU A 102 -11.50 9.73 -9.55
N ARG A 103 -11.40 9.35 -8.27
CA ARG A 103 -12.46 9.51 -7.26
C ARG A 103 -12.62 10.95 -6.77
N GLY A 104 -11.85 11.91 -7.29
CA GLY A 104 -11.95 13.32 -6.93
C GLY A 104 -11.38 13.67 -5.55
N LYS A 105 -10.60 12.78 -4.91
CA LYS A 105 -9.99 13.08 -3.60
C LYS A 105 -8.84 14.08 -3.68
N TYR A 106 -8.21 14.17 -4.85
CA TYR A 106 -7.04 15.02 -5.07
C TYR A 106 -7.25 15.91 -6.29
N VAL A 107 -6.96 17.20 -6.13
CA VAL A 107 -6.94 18.19 -7.20
C VAL A 107 -5.50 18.67 -7.41
N GLU A 108 -5.13 18.87 -8.66
CA GLU A 108 -3.80 19.36 -9.01
C GLU A 108 -3.62 20.81 -8.53
N ARG A 109 -2.54 21.06 -7.79
CA ARG A 109 -2.27 22.39 -7.20
C ARG A 109 -2.21 23.49 -8.25
N GLU A 110 -1.63 23.21 -9.41
CA GLU A 110 -1.55 24.18 -10.52
C GLU A 110 -2.92 24.50 -11.12
N ALA A 111 -3.79 23.49 -11.23
CA ALA A 111 -5.16 23.68 -11.68
C ALA A 111 -5.94 24.60 -10.72
N VAL A 112 -5.80 24.39 -9.40
CA VAL A 112 -6.41 25.26 -8.38
C VAL A 112 -5.87 26.69 -8.48
N ALA A 113 -4.54 26.84 -8.58
CA ALA A 113 -3.91 28.16 -8.66
C ALA A 113 -4.35 28.94 -9.91
N LYS A 114 -4.45 28.26 -11.05
CA LYS A 114 -4.94 28.83 -12.31
C LYS A 114 -6.40 29.26 -12.19
N SER A 115 -7.26 28.36 -11.72
CA SER A 115 -8.69 28.63 -11.50
C SER A 115 -8.90 29.83 -10.57
N TYR A 116 -8.19 29.86 -9.44
CA TYR A 116 -8.26 30.96 -8.48
C TYR A 116 -7.89 32.31 -9.12
N LYS A 117 -6.79 32.34 -9.88
CA LYS A 117 -6.32 33.56 -10.56
C LYS A 117 -7.30 34.05 -11.63
N GLU A 118 -7.88 33.14 -12.40
CA GLU A 118 -8.88 33.45 -13.41
C GLU A 118 -10.15 34.01 -12.75
N ASN A 119 -10.63 33.36 -11.69
CA ASN A 119 -11.80 33.79 -10.92
C ASN A 119 -11.59 35.19 -10.31
N LEU A 120 -10.45 35.46 -9.70
CA LEU A 120 -10.12 36.80 -9.19
C LEU A 120 -10.09 37.86 -10.29
N SER A 121 -9.50 37.53 -11.44
CA SER A 121 -9.39 38.45 -12.56
C SER A 121 -10.77 38.83 -13.12
N ILE A 122 -11.71 37.88 -13.12
CA ILE A 122 -13.10 38.11 -13.55
C ILE A 122 -13.84 38.94 -12.50
N LEU A 123 -13.70 38.60 -11.22
CA LEU A 123 -14.31 39.36 -10.12
C LEU A 123 -13.92 40.85 -10.19
N PHE A 124 -12.62 41.15 -10.24
CA PHE A 124 -12.17 42.54 -10.29
C PHE A 124 -12.60 43.25 -11.56
N ARG A 125 -12.67 42.56 -12.70
CA ARG A 125 -13.18 43.15 -13.95
C ARG A 125 -14.64 43.57 -13.82
N GLU A 126 -15.49 42.72 -13.24
CA GLU A 126 -16.91 43.03 -13.05
C GLU A 126 -17.10 44.13 -12.00
N LEU A 127 -16.33 44.12 -10.91
CA LEU A 127 -16.36 45.21 -9.93
C LEU A 127 -15.99 46.55 -10.58
N ARG A 128 -14.89 46.61 -11.33
CA ARG A 128 -14.49 47.85 -12.02
C ARG A 128 -15.55 48.30 -13.02
N ARG A 129 -16.11 47.38 -13.80
CA ARG A 129 -17.17 47.68 -14.75
C ARG A 129 -18.41 48.28 -14.07
N ARG A 130 -18.81 47.74 -12.91
CA ARG A 130 -20.04 48.15 -12.20
C ARG A 130 -19.86 49.39 -11.34
N PHE A 131 -18.66 49.68 -10.85
CA PHE A 131 -18.43 50.74 -9.86
C PHE A 131 -17.52 51.89 -10.34
N GLU A 132 -16.63 51.67 -11.33
CA GLU A 132 -15.71 52.71 -11.81
C GLU A 132 -16.21 53.42 -13.08
N SER A 133 -17.24 52.92 -13.76
CA SER A 133 -17.89 53.71 -14.83
C SER A 133 -18.51 54.96 -14.21
N THR A 134 -18.38 56.14 -14.81
CA THR A 134 -18.97 57.42 -14.36
C THR A 134 -20.33 57.20 -13.70
N ALA A 135 -20.49 57.61 -12.43
CA ALA A 135 -21.64 57.34 -11.54
C ALA A 135 -22.76 56.56 -12.23
N PRO A 136 -22.76 55.22 -12.14
CA PRO A 136 -23.64 54.38 -12.95
C PRO A 136 -25.08 54.90 -12.93
N PRO A 137 -25.81 54.87 -14.06
CA PRO A 137 -27.16 55.46 -14.15
C PRO A 137 -28.10 55.07 -13.01
N GLN A 138 -27.92 53.88 -12.44
CA GLN A 138 -28.65 53.37 -11.27
C GLN A 138 -28.52 54.21 -9.99
N TYR A 139 -27.47 55.03 -9.83
CA TYR A 139 -27.27 55.89 -8.66
C TYR A 139 -27.74 57.33 -8.87
N LYS A 140 -28.15 57.71 -10.10
CA LYS A 140 -28.46 59.11 -10.41
C LYS A 140 -29.72 59.58 -9.69
N GLY A 141 -29.57 60.55 -8.78
CA GLY A 141 -30.67 61.13 -8.01
C GLY A 141 -31.13 60.27 -6.81
N GLN A 142 -30.41 59.19 -6.51
CA GLN A 142 -30.75 58.30 -5.41
C GLN A 142 -30.14 58.75 -4.08
N PRO A 143 -30.85 58.58 -2.94
CA PRO A 143 -30.28 58.84 -1.62
C PRO A 143 -29.21 57.80 -1.26
N GLU A 144 -28.30 58.15 -0.36
CA GLU A 144 -27.17 57.29 0.05
C GLU A 144 -27.60 55.89 0.50
N SER A 145 -28.76 55.78 1.18
CA SER A 145 -29.31 54.49 1.63
C SER A 145 -29.72 53.57 0.47
N GLU A 146 -30.22 54.13 -0.63
CA GLU A 146 -30.67 53.38 -1.79
C GLU A 146 -29.47 52.95 -2.65
N CYS A 147 -28.46 53.82 -2.78
CA CYS A 147 -27.15 53.46 -3.34
C CYS A 147 -26.52 52.28 -2.57
N ALA A 148 -26.57 52.30 -1.23
CA ALA A 148 -26.04 51.21 -0.41
C ALA A 148 -26.79 49.88 -0.61
N GLN A 149 -28.12 49.91 -0.79
CA GLN A 149 -28.90 48.71 -1.12
C GLN A 149 -28.55 48.15 -2.50
N ILE A 150 -28.41 49.01 -3.50
CA ILE A 150 -28.00 48.62 -4.85
C ILE A 150 -26.62 47.96 -4.80
N ASN A 151 -25.64 48.59 -4.13
CA ASN A 151 -24.30 48.02 -3.99
C ASN A 151 -24.33 46.63 -3.35
N ARG A 152 -25.11 46.46 -2.28
CA ARG A 152 -25.22 45.16 -1.59
C ARG A 152 -25.79 44.09 -2.51
N ARG A 153 -26.90 44.38 -3.19
CA ARG A 153 -27.51 43.45 -4.14
C ARG A 153 -26.54 43.04 -5.24
N GLU A 154 -25.84 44.01 -5.83
CA GLU A 154 -24.87 43.77 -6.90
C GLU A 154 -23.69 42.90 -6.43
N LEU A 155 -23.21 43.12 -5.20
CA LEU A 155 -22.17 42.29 -4.59
C LEU A 155 -22.66 40.87 -4.29
N ASP A 156 -23.87 40.72 -3.78
CA ASP A 156 -24.49 39.42 -3.49
C ASP A 156 -24.67 38.60 -4.79
N GLU A 157 -25.19 39.22 -5.84
CA GLU A 157 -25.33 38.58 -7.16
C GLU A 157 -23.97 38.17 -7.75
N LEU A 158 -22.94 39.01 -7.59
CA LEU A 158 -21.59 38.71 -8.04
C LEU A 158 -20.98 37.56 -7.23
N GLN A 159 -21.19 37.54 -5.92
CA GLN A 159 -20.75 36.46 -5.04
C GLN A 159 -21.40 35.13 -5.42
N GLU A 160 -22.70 35.10 -5.69
CA GLU A 160 -23.41 33.90 -6.14
C GLU A 160 -22.86 33.38 -7.48
N GLN A 161 -22.62 34.28 -8.45
CA GLN A 161 -21.99 33.92 -9.73
C GLN A 161 -20.58 33.34 -9.55
N MET A 162 -19.80 33.87 -8.62
CA MET A 162 -18.47 33.35 -8.31
C MET A 162 -18.54 31.98 -7.62
N HIS A 163 -19.51 31.75 -6.73
CA HIS A 163 -19.74 30.44 -6.12
C HIS A 163 -20.15 29.39 -7.15
N GLU A 164 -21.08 29.71 -8.05
CA GLU A 164 -21.50 28.79 -9.13
C GLU A 164 -20.35 28.47 -10.09
N ARG A 165 -19.50 29.46 -10.39
CA ARG A 165 -18.27 29.22 -11.16
C ARG A 165 -17.29 28.31 -10.42
N ALA A 166 -17.12 28.50 -9.11
CA ALA A 166 -16.24 27.66 -8.30
C ALA A 166 -16.74 26.21 -8.24
N LYS A 167 -18.07 25.98 -8.12
CA LYS A 167 -18.66 24.63 -8.13
C LYS A 167 -18.39 23.85 -9.42
N ARG A 168 -18.50 24.51 -10.58
CA ARG A 168 -18.19 23.91 -11.90
C ARG A 168 -16.73 23.48 -12.08
N ILE A 169 -15.83 23.90 -11.18
CA ILE A 169 -14.41 23.53 -11.21
C ILE A 169 -14.17 22.31 -10.31
N THR A 170 -15.06 22.07 -9.35
CA THR A 170 -15.00 20.94 -8.41
C THR A 170 -15.85 19.73 -8.85
N GLU A 171 -16.72 19.90 -9.85
CA GLU A 171 -17.50 18.85 -10.53
C GLU A 171 -16.76 18.31 -11.76
#